data_AF-A0A2V9NWB9-F1
#
_entry.id   AF-A0A2V9NWB9-F1
#
_cell.length_a   1.000
_cell.length_b   1.000
_cell.length_c   1.000
_cell.angle_alpha   90.00
_cell.angle_beta   90.00
_cell.angle_gamma   90.00
#
_symmetry.space_group_name_H-M   'P 1'
#
loop_
_entity.id
_entity.type
_entity.pdbx_description
1 polymer ?
#
loop_
_entity_poly.entity_id
_entity_poly.type
_entity_poly.pdbx_seq_one_letter_code
_entity_poly.pdbx_strand_id
1 'polypeptide(L)'
;MAPRTLAALATFVPLFLSSLAQAQTATCTGWKTFKRIDLRKDTIPHGINNFGTVVGGTFSFYQGTKPPAFIRYSDGSIKIFRYHELQTTFSRRNSQGVTIGYYQGPDTLTA
;
A
#
# COMPACT_ATOMS: atom_id res chain seq x y z
N MET A 1 13.85 -48.89 20.83
CA MET A 1 12.91 -49.02 19.70
C MET A 1 12.09 -47.75 19.39
N ALA A 2 12.36 -46.59 20.01
CA ALA A 2 11.56 -45.36 19.85
C ALA A 2 11.92 -44.35 18.71
N PRO A 3 13.11 -44.36 18.07
CA PRO A 3 13.50 -43.22 17.20
C PRO A 3 12.91 -43.27 15.78
N ARG A 4 12.56 -44.46 15.28
CA ARG A 4 12.01 -44.65 13.92
C ARG A 4 10.54 -44.20 13.82
N THR A 5 9.78 -44.38 14.89
CA THR A 5 8.38 -43.97 14.99
C THR A 5 8.21 -42.46 15.11
N LEU A 6 9.11 -41.77 15.83
CA LEU A 6 9.10 -40.30 15.91
C LEU A 6 9.41 -39.65 14.56
N ALA A 7 10.39 -40.20 13.83
CA ALA A 7 10.75 -39.73 12.50
C ALA A 7 9.60 -39.94 11.48
N ALA A 8 8.89 -41.07 11.56
CA ALA A 8 7.74 -41.31 10.69
C ALA A 8 6.59 -40.31 10.95
N LEU A 9 6.28 -40.01 12.21
CA LEU A 9 5.27 -39.00 12.56
C LEU A 9 5.66 -37.59 12.11
N ALA A 10 6.93 -37.20 12.32
CA ALA A 10 7.43 -35.88 11.94
C ALA A 10 7.35 -35.62 10.42
N THR A 11 7.39 -36.67 9.60
CA THR A 11 7.28 -36.56 8.13
C THR A 11 5.84 -36.72 7.64
N PHE A 12 5.07 -37.66 8.18
CA PHE A 12 3.71 -37.93 7.72
C PHE A 12 2.70 -36.85 8.13
N VAL A 13 2.85 -36.26 9.31
CA VAL A 13 1.96 -35.22 9.80
C VAL A 13 1.96 -33.97 8.89
N PRO A 14 3.11 -33.34 8.56
CA PRO A 14 3.11 -32.17 7.67
C PRO A 14 2.65 -32.50 6.24
N LEU A 15 2.95 -33.70 5.73
CA LEU A 15 2.44 -34.17 4.43
C LEU A 15 0.91 -34.27 4.45
N PHE A 16 0.32 -34.81 5.51
CA PHE A 16 -1.14 -34.93 5.63
C PHE A 16 -1.81 -33.55 5.80
N LEU A 17 -1.24 -32.67 6.64
CA LEU A 17 -1.72 -31.29 6.82
C LEU A 17 -1.63 -30.45 5.55
N SER A 18 -0.65 -30.71 4.68
CA SER A 18 -0.52 -29.99 3.40
C SER A 18 -1.69 -30.26 2.43
N SER A 19 -2.36 -31.42 2.54
CA SER A 19 -3.54 -31.74 1.72
C SER A 19 -4.81 -30.97 2.14
N LEU A 20 -4.80 -30.39 3.35
CA LEU A 20 -5.86 -29.54 3.87
C LEU A 20 -5.64 -28.05 3.55
N ALA A 21 -4.52 -27.71 2.90
CA ALA A 21 -4.27 -26.33 2.49
C ALA A 21 -5.24 -25.95 1.37
N GLN A 22 -6.25 -25.13 1.69
CA GLN A 22 -7.07 -24.52 0.66
C GLN A 22 -6.25 -23.46 -0.07
N ALA A 23 -6.13 -23.60 -1.39
CA ALA A 23 -5.64 -22.53 -2.24
C ALA A 23 -6.54 -21.30 -2.05
N GLN A 24 -5.94 -20.17 -1.67
CA GLN A 24 -6.68 -18.92 -1.54
C GLN A 24 -7.01 -18.40 -2.94
N THR A 25 -8.28 -18.51 -3.34
CA THR A 25 -8.77 -17.86 -4.56
C THR A 25 -9.06 -16.40 -4.24
N ALA A 26 -8.30 -15.48 -4.82
CA ALA A 26 -8.64 -14.06 -4.75
C ALA A 26 -9.94 -13.81 -5.54
N THR A 27 -11.00 -13.40 -4.85
CA THR A 27 -12.24 -12.94 -5.49
C THR A 27 -12.01 -11.54 -6.06
N CYS A 28 -11.87 -11.45 -7.38
CA CYS A 28 -11.76 -10.18 -8.11
C CYS A 28 -13.12 -9.47 -8.27
N THR A 29 -13.89 -9.39 -7.18
CA THR A 29 -15.23 -8.80 -7.11
C THR A 29 -15.31 -7.74 -6.02
N GLY A 30 -16.33 -6.87 -6.05
CA GLY A 30 -16.49 -5.84 -5.01
C GLY A 30 -15.49 -4.68 -5.10
N TRP A 31 -15.02 -4.36 -6.30
CA TRP A 31 -14.11 -3.24 -6.56
C TRP A 31 -14.63 -1.94 -5.96
N LYS A 32 -13.79 -1.28 -5.16
CA LYS A 32 -14.05 0.07 -4.63
C LYS A 32 -13.20 1.07 -5.39
N THR A 33 -13.86 1.96 -6.12
CA THR A 33 -13.20 3.12 -6.72
C THR A 33 -13.34 4.31 -5.78
N PHE A 34 -12.43 5.29 -5.92
CA PHE A 34 -12.56 6.57 -5.23
C PHE A 34 -12.31 7.70 -6.22
N LYS A 35 -12.96 8.83 -5.96
CA LYS A 35 -12.81 10.02 -6.80
C LYS A 35 -11.36 10.52 -6.73
N ARG A 36 -10.93 11.15 -7.82
CA ARG A 36 -9.66 11.88 -7.88
C ARG A 36 -9.55 12.86 -6.71
N ILE A 37 -8.31 13.12 -6.33
CA ILE A 37 -7.98 14.16 -5.37
C ILE A 37 -8.07 15.47 -6.13
N ASP A 38 -8.96 16.35 -5.67
CA ASP A 38 -9.26 17.64 -6.30
C ASP A 38 -9.55 17.54 -7.82
N LEU A 39 -9.13 18.53 -8.62
CA LEU A 39 -9.30 18.54 -10.09
C LEU A 39 -8.05 18.05 -10.83
N ARG A 40 -7.00 17.59 -10.14
CA ARG A 40 -5.82 16.96 -10.73
C ARG A 40 -6.21 15.71 -11.53
N LYS A 41 -5.53 15.53 -12.67
CA LYS A 41 -5.79 14.42 -13.59
C LYS A 41 -5.17 13.11 -13.10
N ASP A 42 -4.07 13.19 -12.33
CA ASP A 42 -3.29 12.01 -11.93
C ASP A 42 -3.42 11.77 -10.43
N THR A 43 -4.24 10.81 -10.02
CA THR A 43 -4.30 10.28 -8.65
C THR A 43 -3.81 8.85 -8.67
N ILE A 44 -2.59 8.61 -8.17
CA ILE A 44 -1.94 7.31 -8.28
C ILE A 44 -1.82 6.67 -6.90
N PRO A 45 -2.53 5.56 -6.62
CA PRO A 45 -2.34 4.80 -5.40
C PRO A 45 -1.05 3.99 -5.45
N HIS A 46 -0.25 4.03 -4.39
CA HIS A 46 1.00 3.28 -4.28
C HIS A 46 0.98 2.21 -3.19
N GLY A 47 0.14 2.38 -2.15
CA GLY A 47 0.05 1.41 -1.06
C GLY A 47 -1.33 1.38 -0.42
N ILE A 48 -1.68 0.22 0.16
CA ILE A 48 -2.91 0.01 0.92
C ILE A 48 -2.60 -0.85 2.16
N ASN A 49 -3.28 -0.59 3.27
CA ASN A 49 -3.20 -1.43 4.47
C ASN A 49 -4.46 -2.29 4.67
N ASN A 50 -4.47 -3.18 5.68
CA ASN A 50 -5.57 -4.11 5.95
C ASN A 50 -6.89 -3.42 6.33
N PHE A 51 -6.85 -2.13 6.66
CA PHE A 51 -8.04 -1.34 6.96
C PHE A 51 -8.60 -0.62 5.73
N GLY A 52 -8.06 -0.88 4.54
CA GLY A 52 -8.47 -0.21 3.31
C GLY A 52 -8.04 1.26 3.24
N THR A 53 -7.06 1.68 4.06
CA THR A 53 -6.46 3.00 3.93
C THR A 53 -5.43 2.98 2.81
N VAL A 54 -5.62 3.83 1.81
CA VAL A 54 -4.78 3.93 0.62
C VAL A 54 -3.86 5.15 0.76
N VAL A 55 -2.60 5.00 0.36
CA VAL A 55 -1.65 6.11 0.26
C VAL A 55 -1.12 6.21 -1.16
N GLY A 56 -0.72 7.42 -1.55
CA GLY A 56 -0.13 7.63 -2.85
C GLY A 56 0.28 9.08 -3.08
N GLY A 57 0.31 9.47 -4.35
CA GLY A 57 0.59 10.84 -4.76
C GLY A 57 -0.17 11.24 -6.01
N THR A 58 0.03 12.50 -6.38
CA THR A 58 -0.36 13.03 -7.69
C THR A 58 0.90 13.38 -8.47
N PHE A 59 0.80 13.53 -9.78
CA PHE A 59 1.96 13.85 -10.64
C PHE A 59 1.79 15.15 -11.43
N SER A 60 0.59 15.75 -11.41
CA SER A 60 0.33 17.03 -12.09
C SER A 60 0.35 18.21 -11.11
N PHE A 61 0.97 19.30 -11.56
CA PHE A 61 0.81 20.61 -10.94
C PHE A 61 -0.65 21.06 -11.04
N TYR A 62 -1.11 21.80 -10.03
CA TYR A 62 -2.46 22.36 -10.04
C TYR A 62 -2.46 23.70 -9.33
N GLN A 63 -2.95 24.74 -10.02
CA GLN A 63 -2.98 26.12 -9.50
C GLN A 63 -1.63 26.58 -8.93
N GLY A 64 -0.53 26.28 -9.63
CA GLY A 64 0.83 26.63 -9.21
C GLY A 64 1.41 25.78 -8.07
N THR A 65 0.66 24.82 -7.52
CA THR A 65 1.14 23.97 -6.41
C THR A 65 1.75 22.67 -6.91
N LYS A 66 2.91 22.30 -6.36
CA LYS A 66 3.57 21.02 -6.64
C LYS A 66 2.67 19.84 -6.24
N PRO A 67 2.84 18.67 -6.90
CA PRO A 67 2.00 17.52 -6.63
C PRO A 67 2.13 17.00 -5.18
N PRO A 68 1.03 16.90 -4.41
CA PRO A 68 1.09 16.39 -3.04
C PRO A 68 0.98 14.86 -2.95
N ALA A 69 1.32 14.36 -1.75
CA ALA A 69 0.97 13.02 -1.31
C ALA A 69 -0.44 12.99 -0.71
N PHE A 70 -1.02 11.80 -0.58
CA PHE A 70 -2.33 11.63 0.02
C PHE A 70 -2.50 10.38 0.88
N ILE A 71 -3.48 10.45 1.78
CA ILE A 71 -4.04 9.33 2.51
C ILE A 71 -5.55 9.33 2.29
N ARG A 72 -6.09 8.27 1.70
CA ARG A 72 -7.54 8.01 1.58
C ARG A 72 -7.94 6.96 2.60
N TYR A 73 -8.75 7.34 3.58
CA TYR A 73 -9.26 6.44 4.61
C TYR A 73 -10.42 5.60 4.09
N SER A 74 -10.76 4.51 4.77
CA SER A 74 -11.81 3.56 4.36
C SER A 74 -13.20 4.19 4.22
N ASP A 75 -13.50 5.20 5.04
CA ASP A 75 -14.71 6.02 4.99
C ASP A 75 -14.81 6.93 3.75
N GLY A 76 -13.74 7.02 2.94
CA GLY A 76 -13.68 7.85 1.74
C GLY A 76 -13.12 9.25 1.97
N SER A 77 -12.82 9.64 3.21
CA SER A 77 -12.13 10.90 3.51
C SER A 77 -10.69 10.87 2.98
N ILE A 78 -10.21 12.03 2.55
CA ILE A 78 -8.87 12.19 1.97
C ILE A 78 -8.12 13.28 2.72
N LYS A 79 -6.89 12.98 3.14
CA LYS A 79 -5.92 13.97 3.63
C LYS A 79 -4.81 14.16 2.63
N ILE A 80 -4.44 15.41 2.41
CA ILE A 80 -3.36 15.82 1.52
C ILE A 80 -2.14 16.20 2.37
N PHE A 81 -0.95 15.82 1.93
CA PHE A 81 0.31 16.11 2.61
C PHE A 81 1.34 16.69 1.64
N ARG A 82 2.05 17.74 2.09
CA ARG A 82 3.19 18.34 1.39
C ARG A 82 4.32 18.55 2.37
N TYR A 83 5.52 18.14 1.98
CA TYR A 83 6.73 18.48 2.71
C TYR A 83 7.30 19.79 2.17
N HIS A 84 7.14 20.89 2.90
CA HIS A 84 7.66 22.23 2.53
C HIS A 84 7.33 22.66 1.09
N GLU A 85 6.07 22.47 0.66
CA GLU A 85 5.62 22.76 -0.72
C GLU A 85 6.36 22.00 -1.83
N LEU A 86 7.17 21.00 -1.49
CA LEU A 86 7.83 20.12 -2.46
C LEU A 86 6.88 19.05 -2.98
N GLN A 87 7.20 18.53 -4.18
CA GLN A 87 6.52 17.36 -4.70
C GLN A 87 6.76 16.20 -3.73
N THR A 88 5.68 15.63 -3.22
CA THR A 88 5.73 14.61 -2.16
C THR A 88 4.90 13.41 -2.58
N THR A 89 5.41 12.20 -2.33
CA THR A 89 4.73 10.95 -2.65
C THR A 89 4.84 9.97 -1.48
N PHE A 90 3.73 9.37 -1.08
CA PHE A 90 3.77 8.21 -0.18
C PHE A 90 3.84 6.91 -0.97
N SER A 91 4.71 6.00 -0.53
CA SER A 91 4.93 4.71 -1.21
C SER A 91 4.24 3.55 -0.50
N ARG A 92 4.22 3.55 0.85
CA ARG A 92 3.62 2.47 1.64
C ARG A 92 3.06 2.96 2.97
N ARG A 93 2.10 2.20 3.51
CA ARG A 93 1.54 2.38 4.85
C ARG A 93 1.28 1.02 5.49
N ASN A 94 1.61 0.87 6.77
CA ASN A 94 1.29 -0.34 7.52
C ASN A 94 -0.03 -0.21 8.31
N SER A 95 -0.48 -1.30 8.94
CA SER A 95 -1.71 -1.33 9.74
C SER A 95 -1.62 -0.50 11.02
N GLN A 96 -0.42 -0.24 11.54
CA GLN A 96 -0.21 0.66 12.69
C GLN A 96 -0.27 2.15 12.30
N GLY A 97 -0.43 2.44 11.00
CA GLY A 97 -0.56 3.80 10.49
C GLY A 97 0.75 4.51 10.23
N VAL A 98 1.88 3.80 10.25
CA VAL A 98 3.18 4.33 9.81
C VAL A 98 3.17 4.41 8.28
N THR A 99 3.48 5.59 7.75
CA THR A 99 3.56 5.87 6.31
C THR A 99 4.98 6.24 5.96
N ILE A 100 5.48 5.70 4.84
CA ILE A 100 6.78 6.07 4.25
C ILE A 100 6.58 6.64 2.85
N GLY A 101 7.58 7.37 2.36
CA GLY A 101 7.53 8.04 1.08
C GLY A 101 8.82 8.78 0.78
N TYR A 102 8.74 9.65 -0.23
CA TYR A 102 9.84 10.51 -0.65
C TYR A 102 9.31 11.87 -1.07
N TYR A 103 10.20 12.85 -1.13
CA TYR A 103 9.95 14.16 -1.71
C TYR A 103 11.04 14.47 -2.73
N GLN A 104 10.71 15.28 -3.73
CA GLN A 104 11.68 15.81 -4.67
C GLN A 104 12.21 17.14 -4.15
N GLY A 105 13.51 17.19 -3.89
CA GLY A 105 14.20 18.41 -3.45
C GLY A 105 13.98 19.57 -4.43
N PRO A 106 14.29 20.81 -4.03
CA PRO A 106 14.31 21.93 -4.96
C PRO A 106 15.24 21.59 -6.13
N ASP A 107 14.84 22.00 -7.34
CA ASP A 107 15.65 21.80 -8.53
C ASP A 107 16.91 22.66 -8.38
N THR A 108 18.03 22.04 -7.99
CA THR A 108 19.32 22.71 -7.99
C THR A 108 19.79 22.78 -9.43
N LEU A 109 19.33 23.80 -10.16
CA LEU A 109 20.00 24.25 -11.37
C LEU A 109 21.37 24.78 -10.94
N THR A 110 22.40 23.93 -10.97
CA THR A 110 23.77 24.44 -11.06
C THR A 110 23.91 25.09 -12.43
N ALA A 111 24.03 26.42 -12.41
CA ALA A 111 24.41 27.24 -13.55
C ALA A 111 25.80 26.83 -14.11
#